data_AF-A0A6B3HZ20-F1
#
_entry.id   AF-A0A6B3HZ20-F1
#
_cell.length_a   1.000
_cell.length_b   1.000
_cell.length_c   1.000
_cell.angle_alpha   90.00
_cell.angle_beta   90.00
_cell.angle_gamma   90.00
#
_symmetry.space_group_name_H-M   'P 1'
#
loop_
_entity.id
_entity.type
_entity.pdbx_description
1 polymer ?
#
loop_
_entity_poly.entity_id
_entity_poly.type
_entity_poly.pdbx_seq_one_letter_code
_entity_poly.pdbx_strand_id
1 'polypeptide(L)'
;MTSLGTVVAENAIRFLGHDTHEHDEPHLVYVVSGNACLSADGEEWRLGRHEALWLAPRVPHALRIEPGGMALGPFLNPSDQPRCRVQPLGAVPAIVEVMTTTLGAAP
;
A
#
# COMPACT_ATOMS: atom_id res chain seq x y z
N MET A 1 7.85 15.51 -18.88
CA MET A 1 8.09 14.25 -18.13
C MET A 1 6.73 13.62 -17.91
N THR A 2 6.36 12.66 -18.75
CA THR A 2 5.03 12.04 -18.73
C THR A 2 4.96 11.11 -17.53
N SER A 3 4.08 11.40 -16.58
CA SER A 3 3.88 10.54 -15.42
C SER A 3 3.28 9.21 -15.89
N LEU A 4 3.82 8.09 -15.43
CA LEU A 4 3.34 6.74 -15.75
C LEU A 4 1.84 6.55 -15.45
N GLY A 5 1.27 7.35 -14.55
CA GLY A 5 -0.17 7.32 -14.25
C GLY A 5 -1.07 8.04 -15.27
N THR A 6 -0.51 8.76 -16.24
CA THR A 6 -1.31 9.58 -17.20
C THR A 6 -1.55 8.90 -18.54
N VAL A 7 -0.85 7.79 -18.83
CA VAL A 7 -1.02 7.02 -20.07
C VAL A 7 -1.77 5.72 -19.77
N VAL A 8 -2.98 5.85 -19.26
CA VAL A 8 -3.85 4.69 -19.02
C VAL A 8 -5.18 4.99 -19.67
N ALA A 9 -5.50 4.24 -20.74
CA ALA A 9 -6.75 4.37 -21.47
C ALA A 9 -7.95 4.29 -20.51
N GLU A 10 -9.04 4.99 -20.84
CA GLU A 10 -10.28 5.01 -20.04
C GLU A 10 -10.84 3.60 -19.75
N ASN A 11 -10.48 2.61 -20.57
CA ASN A 11 -10.91 1.21 -20.47
C ASN A 11 -9.91 0.26 -19.78
N ALA A 12 -8.81 0.77 -19.19
CA ALA A 12 -7.90 -0.11 -18.47
C ALA A 12 -8.56 -0.61 -17.18
N ILE A 13 -8.43 -1.92 -16.90
CA ILE A 13 -8.81 -2.49 -15.61
C ILE A 13 -7.95 -1.84 -14.53
N ARG A 14 -8.58 -1.11 -13.63
CA ARG A 14 -7.91 -0.47 -12.48
C ARG A 14 -8.17 -1.29 -11.24
N PHE A 15 -7.10 -1.72 -10.58
CA PHE A 15 -7.18 -2.17 -9.20
C PHE A 15 -7.31 -0.95 -8.30
N LEU A 16 -8.56 -0.55 -8.00
CA LEU A 16 -8.88 0.57 -7.10
C LEU A 16 -8.81 0.18 -5.62
N GLY A 17 -8.18 -0.94 -5.30
CA GLY A 17 -8.13 -1.54 -3.97
C GLY A 17 -8.73 -2.94 -3.94
N HIS A 18 -9.17 -3.36 -2.76
CA HIS A 18 -9.71 -4.71 -2.51
C HIS A 18 -10.65 -4.70 -1.30
N ASP A 19 -11.56 -5.66 -1.23
CA ASP A 19 -12.43 -5.85 -0.07
C ASP A 19 -11.67 -6.39 1.16
N THR A 20 -12.39 -6.49 2.27
CA THR A 20 -11.85 -6.94 3.55
C THR A 20 -11.33 -8.36 3.45
N HIS A 21 -10.07 -8.56 3.77
CA HIS A 21 -9.44 -9.87 3.89
C HIS A 21 -8.28 -9.80 4.89
N GLU A 22 -7.60 -10.92 5.10
CA GLU A 22 -6.42 -11.00 5.97
C GLU A 22 -5.38 -11.95 5.39
N HIS A 23 -4.17 -11.86 5.94
CA HIS A 23 -3.02 -12.68 5.57
C HIS A 23 -2.36 -13.26 6.82
N ASP A 24 -1.68 -14.40 6.68
CA ASP A 24 -0.94 -15.02 7.77
C ASP A 24 0.41 -14.33 8.01
N GLU A 25 0.96 -13.65 6.99
CA GLU A 25 2.20 -12.90 7.07
C GLU A 25 1.98 -11.42 7.43
N PRO A 26 2.94 -10.79 8.13
CA PRO A 26 2.97 -9.33 8.24
C PRO A 26 3.18 -8.73 6.85
N HIS A 27 2.61 -7.56 6.58
CA HIS A 27 2.79 -6.87 5.31
C HIS A 27 2.69 -5.36 5.43
N LEU A 28 3.19 -4.66 4.42
CA LEU A 28 2.99 -3.23 4.27
C LEU A 28 1.79 -2.94 3.39
N VAL A 29 1.11 -1.83 3.66
CA VAL A 29 0.30 -1.12 2.66
C VAL A 29 1.03 0.19 2.40
N TYR A 30 1.65 0.34 1.22
CA TYR A 30 2.43 1.51 0.82
C TYR A 30 1.78 2.22 -0.36
N VAL A 31 1.46 3.51 -0.23
CA VAL A 31 0.91 4.30 -1.33
C VAL A 31 2.05 4.84 -2.18
N VAL A 32 2.18 4.37 -3.41
CA VAL A 32 3.21 4.84 -4.35
C VAL A 32 2.86 6.25 -4.85
N SER A 33 1.60 6.47 -5.21
CA SER A 33 1.09 7.74 -5.74
C SER A 33 -0.39 7.92 -5.42
N GLY A 34 -0.86 9.17 -5.43
CA GLY A 34 -2.23 9.52 -5.09
C GLY A 34 -2.52 9.38 -3.60
N ASN A 35 -3.79 9.17 -3.26
CA ASN A 35 -4.25 8.91 -1.90
C ASN A 35 -5.04 7.61 -1.83
N ALA A 36 -5.11 7.03 -0.64
CA ALA A 36 -5.91 5.86 -0.36
C ALA A 36 -6.57 5.96 1.03
N CYS A 37 -7.70 5.28 1.17
CA CYS A 37 -8.33 4.99 2.46
C CYS A 37 -8.17 3.49 2.74
N LEU A 38 -7.57 3.15 3.87
CA LEU A 38 -7.47 1.79 4.37
C LEU A 38 -8.36 1.65 5.60
N SER A 39 -9.25 0.66 5.60
CA SER A 39 -9.87 0.18 6.84
C SER A 39 -9.05 -0.98 7.38
N ALA A 40 -8.63 -0.93 8.64
CA ALA A 40 -7.88 -2.00 9.30
C ALA A 40 -8.21 -2.05 10.79
N ASP A 41 -8.49 -3.26 11.30
CA ASP A 41 -8.82 -3.51 12.72
C ASP A 41 -9.97 -2.63 13.27
N GLY A 42 -10.92 -2.26 12.40
CA GLY A 42 -12.07 -1.40 12.75
C GLY A 42 -11.81 0.10 12.69
N GLU A 43 -10.60 0.54 12.35
CA GLU A 43 -10.23 1.94 12.16
C GLU A 43 -10.05 2.30 10.68
N GLU A 44 -10.24 3.57 10.34
CA GLU A 44 -9.98 4.11 9.00
C GLU A 44 -8.71 4.97 8.99
N TRP A 45 -7.86 4.73 8.00
CA TRP A 45 -6.56 5.37 7.82
C TRP A 45 -6.52 6.03 6.45
N ARG A 46 -6.23 7.34 6.42
CA ARG A 46 -5.98 8.08 5.19
C ARG A 46 -4.48 8.12 4.94
N LEU A 47 -4.07 7.63 3.77
CA LEU A 47 -2.68 7.56 3.37
C LEU A 47 -2.47 8.39 2.11
N GLY A 48 -1.49 9.28 2.15
CA GLY A 48 -0.99 10.02 1.01
C GLY A 48 0.21 9.35 0.36
N ARG A 49 0.72 9.99 -0.69
CA ARG A 49 1.91 9.53 -1.41
C ARG A 49 3.08 9.23 -0.46
N HIS A 50 3.66 8.05 -0.67
CA HIS A 50 4.79 7.45 0.05
C HIS A 50 4.52 7.10 1.52
N GLU A 51 3.29 7.27 2.00
CA GLU A 51 2.94 6.83 3.35
C GLU A 51 2.66 5.33 3.36
N ALA A 52 2.98 4.71 4.50
CA ALA A 52 2.74 3.29 4.72
C ALA A 52 2.12 3.01 6.09
N LEU A 53 1.34 1.94 6.12
CA LEU A 53 1.04 1.19 7.34
C LEU A 53 1.76 -0.16 7.29
N TRP A 54 2.18 -0.63 8.45
CA TRP A 54 2.63 -1.99 8.68
C TRP A 54 1.55 -2.74 9.44
N LEU A 55 0.99 -3.76 8.79
CA LEU A 55 -0.04 -4.63 9.35
C LEU A 55 0.60 -5.90 9.92
N ALA A 56 0.25 -6.22 11.16
CA ALA A 56 0.57 -7.51 11.76
C ALA A 56 -0.18 -8.65 11.04
N PRO A 57 0.24 -9.92 11.22
CA PRO A 57 -0.54 -11.08 10.81
C PRO A 57 -2.00 -11.00 11.25
N ARG A 58 -2.89 -11.46 10.38
CA ARG A 58 -4.32 -11.63 10.67
C ARG A 58 -4.98 -10.34 11.17
N VAL A 59 -4.63 -9.23 10.53
CA VAL A 59 -5.36 -7.97 10.63
C VAL A 59 -6.32 -7.91 9.43
N PRO A 60 -7.64 -7.99 9.68
CA PRO A 60 -8.63 -7.77 8.64
C PRO A 60 -8.50 -6.35 8.09
N HIS A 61 -8.34 -6.22 6.77
CA HIS A 61 -8.14 -4.93 6.13
C HIS A 61 -8.73 -4.85 4.73
N ALA A 62 -9.17 -3.65 4.34
CA ALA A 62 -9.70 -3.30 3.02
C ALA A 62 -9.06 -2.00 2.55
N LEU A 63 -8.74 -1.92 1.25
CA LEU A 63 -8.12 -0.74 0.66
C LEU A 63 -9.05 -0.14 -0.39
N ARG A 64 -9.11 1.20 -0.44
CA ARG A 64 -9.74 1.99 -1.50
C ARG A 64 -8.74 3.03 -1.96
N ILE A 65 -8.40 3.01 -3.25
CA ILE A 65 -7.41 3.90 -3.85
C ILE A 65 -8.16 4.95 -4.68
N GLU A 66 -7.85 6.22 -4.48
CA GLU A 66 -8.43 7.30 -5.29
C GLU A 66 -8.04 7.18 -6.77
N PRO A 67 -8.85 7.68 -7.71
CA PRO A 67 -8.52 7.61 -9.14
C PRO A 67 -7.12 8.14 -9.47
N GLY A 68 -6.32 7.33 -10.16
CA GLY A 68 -4.93 7.66 -10.52
C GLY A 68 -3.91 7.39 -9.41
N GLY A 69 -4.35 6.88 -8.26
CA GLY A 69 -3.48 6.36 -7.22
C GLY A 69 -2.95 4.96 -7.51
N MET A 70 -1.91 4.59 -6.77
CA MET A 70 -1.30 3.26 -6.82
C MET A 70 -0.76 2.91 -5.44
N ALA A 71 -0.95 1.65 -5.03
CA ALA A 71 -0.42 1.13 -3.78
C ALA A 71 0.24 -0.23 -4.01
N LEU A 72 1.17 -0.59 -3.13
CA LEU A 72 1.85 -1.87 -3.09
C LEU A 72 1.63 -2.52 -1.72
N GLY A 73 1.43 -3.83 -1.74
CA GLY A 73 1.12 -4.66 -0.57
C GLY A 73 2.15 -5.78 -0.30
N PRO A 74 3.46 -5.51 -0.16
CA PRO A 74 4.43 -6.59 -0.04
C PRO A 74 4.37 -7.27 1.33
N PHE A 75 4.41 -8.61 1.30
CA PHE A 75 4.66 -9.42 2.49
C PHE A 75 6.07 -9.19 3.02
N LEU A 76 6.18 -9.20 4.35
CA LEU A 76 7.44 -9.10 5.08
C LEU A 76 7.82 -10.47 5.64
N ASN A 77 9.04 -10.56 6.17
CA ASN A 77 9.47 -11.77 6.86
C ASN A 77 8.54 -12.01 8.08
N PRO A 78 8.07 -13.24 8.33
CA PRO A 78 7.25 -13.54 9.51
C PRO A 78 7.88 -13.16 10.86
N SER A 79 9.21 -13.03 10.93
CA SER A 79 9.94 -12.60 12.13
C SER A 79 9.90 -11.09 12.35
N ASP A 80 9.61 -10.31 11.31
CA ASP A 80 9.50 -8.86 11.38
C ASP A 80 8.07 -8.51 11.80
N GLN A 81 7.91 -8.05 13.04
CA GLN A 81 6.60 -7.72 13.61
C GLN A 81 6.50 -6.22 13.92
N PRO A 82 5.34 -5.60 13.66
CA PRO A 82 5.09 -4.24 14.13
C PRO A 82 4.91 -4.23 15.66
N ARG A 83 5.04 -3.05 16.26
CA ARG A 83 4.84 -2.81 17.70
C ARG A 83 3.38 -2.91 18.12
N CYS A 84 2.46 -2.72 17.17
CA CYS A 84 1.02 -2.81 17.35
C CYS A 84 0.38 -3.42 16.09
N ARG A 85 -0.87 -3.86 16.18
CA ARG A 85 -1.57 -4.57 15.08
C ARG A 85 -1.58 -3.77 13.78
N VAL A 86 -1.84 -2.47 13.87
CA VAL A 86 -1.72 -1.51 12.77
C VAL A 86 -0.70 -0.46 13.18
N GLN A 87 0.47 -0.44 12.54
CA GLN A 87 1.52 0.53 12.84
C GLN A 87 1.67 1.53 11.70
N PRO A 88 1.28 2.81 11.89
CA PRO A 88 1.59 3.85 10.93
C PRO A 88 3.09 4.12 10.90
N LEU A 89 3.66 4.16 9.70
CA LEU A 89 5.06 4.48 9.47
C LEU A 89 5.25 5.90 8.93
N GLY A 90 4.20 6.47 8.32
CA GLY A 90 4.31 7.68 7.51
C GLY A 90 5.22 7.45 6.30
N ALA A 91 5.85 8.51 5.80
CA ALA A 91 6.82 8.42 4.72
C ALA A 91 8.22 8.08 5.25
N VAL A 92 8.67 6.85 5.00
CA VAL A 92 10.01 6.38 5.39
C VAL A 92 10.92 6.31 4.15
N PRO A 93 12.00 7.12 4.07
CA PRO A 93 12.85 7.21 2.87
C PRO A 93 13.40 5.86 2.37
N ALA A 94 13.83 4.98 3.29
CA ALA A 94 14.33 3.65 2.94
C ALA A 94 13.26 2.77 2.28
N ILE A 95 11.99 2.89 2.71
CA ILE A 95 10.87 2.18 2.07
C ILE A 95 10.64 2.74 0.67
N VAL A 96 10.67 4.07 0.50
CA VAL A 96 10.53 4.71 -0.81
C VAL A 96 11.56 4.19 -1.80
N GLU A 97 12.84 4.12 -1.39
CA GLU A 97 13.93 3.63 -2.23
C GLU A 97 13.71 2.17 -2.67
N VAL A 98 13.36 1.29 -1.73
CA VAL A 98 13.11 -0.13 -2.04
C VAL A 98 11.90 -0.28 -2.97
N MET A 99 10.79 0.39 -2.69
CA MET A 99 9.55 0.27 -3.47
C MET A 99 9.69 0.87 -4.87
N THR A 100 10.40 2.00 -5.01
CA THR A 100 10.65 2.61 -6.32
C THR A 100 11.64 1.81 -7.15
N THR A 101 12.68 1.24 -6.53
CA THR A 101 13.60 0.30 -7.20
C THR A 101 12.86 -0.94 -7.68
N THR A 102 11.97 -1.50 -6.86
CA THR A 102 11.15 -2.68 -7.22
C THR A 102 10.25 -2.39 -8.43
N LEU A 103 9.61 -1.23 -8.47
CA LEU A 103 8.80 -0.81 -9.63
C LEU A 103 9.65 -0.52 -10.88
N GLY A 104 10.84 0.05 -10.71
CA GLY A 104 11.75 0.34 -11.82
C GLY A 104 12.45 -0.90 -12.39
N ALA A 105 12.53 -1.98 -11.59
CA ALA A 105 13.14 -3.25 -11.98
C ALA A 105 12.14 -4.28 -12.55
N ALA A 106 10.83 -4.01 -12.47
CA ALA A 106 9.81 -4.82 -13.10
C ALA A 106 9.77 -4.53 -14.62
N PRO A 107 10.12 -5.49 -15.50
CA PRO A 107 10.09 -5.30 -16.95
C PRO A 107 8.66 -5.18 -17.52
#